data_AF-A0A0G2J5C9-F1
#
_entry.id   AF-A0A0G2J5C9-F1
#
_cell.length_a   1.000
_cell.length_b   1.000
_cell.length_c   1.000
_cell.angle_alpha   90.00
_cell.angle_beta   90.00
_cell.angle_gamma   90.00
#
_symmetry.space_group_name_H-M   'P 1'
#
loop_
_entity.id
_entity.type
_entity.pdbx_description
1 polymer ?
#
loop_
_entity_poly.entity_id
_entity_poly.type
_entity_poly.pdbx_seq_one_letter_code
_entity_poly.pdbx_strand_id
1 'polypeptide(L)'
;MPRDRPPWSPEQWAAKWAAIRRGDPEPKITFRMIISDASPITSKEKLEEITGPVAAEVEWARRGRSYLDTKEDPNEEKIKYCIVAGKQWSSLQNFFEVRQVLIWVNGKQAYGYFVPPPGTGDDLRLLVIGSVDC
;
A
#
# COMPACT_ATOMS: atom_id res chain seq x y z
N MET A 1 13.41 8.60 -13.88
CA MET A 1 12.37 7.86 -13.15
C MET A 1 12.42 8.30 -11.70
N PRO A 2 11.35 8.86 -11.09
CA PRO A 2 11.42 9.22 -9.68
C PRO A 2 11.39 7.94 -8.86
N ARG A 3 12.52 7.62 -8.23
CA ARG A 3 12.66 6.57 -7.22
C ARG A 3 11.68 6.84 -6.08
N ASP A 4 11.00 5.77 -5.67
CA ASP A 4 10.52 5.49 -4.32
C ASP A 4 10.28 6.72 -3.45
N ARG A 5 9.08 7.33 -3.52
CA ARG A 5 8.66 8.19 -2.41
C ARG A 5 8.40 7.27 -1.23
N PRO A 6 9.08 7.46 -0.09
CA PRO A 6 8.82 6.67 1.09
C PRO A 6 7.33 6.76 1.48
N PRO A 7 6.78 5.73 2.13
CA PRO A 7 5.39 5.69 2.63
C PRO A 7 5.01 6.89 3.50
N TRP A 8 6.01 7.57 4.03
CA TRP A 8 5.93 8.63 5.01
C TRP A 8 6.55 9.91 4.45
N SER A 9 5.90 11.03 4.76
CA SER A 9 6.49 12.34 4.51
C SER A 9 7.84 12.44 5.24
N PRO A 10 8.75 13.32 4.79
CA PRO A 10 9.98 13.60 5.52
C PRO A 10 9.73 13.93 7.00
N GLU A 11 8.62 14.58 7.32
CA GLU A 11 8.22 14.92 8.68
C GLU A 11 7.84 13.69 9.52
N GLN A 12 7.14 12.72 8.94
CA GLN A 12 6.81 11.46 9.61
C GLN A 12 8.07 10.62 9.88
N TRP A 13 9.03 10.62 8.95
CA TRP A 13 10.34 10.04 9.17
C TRP A 13 11.12 10.76 10.27
N ALA A 14 11.12 12.10 10.26
CA ALA A 14 11.77 12.89 11.29
C ALA A 14 11.15 12.64 12.68
N ALA A 15 9.82 12.55 12.75
CA ALA A 15 9.09 12.24 13.98
C ALA A 15 9.46 10.86 14.54
N LYS A 16 9.61 9.84 13.67
CA LYS A 16 10.09 8.52 14.07
C LYS A 16 11.48 8.57 14.67
N TRP A 17 12.43 9.18 13.96
CA TRP A 17 13.81 9.27 14.44
C TRP A 17 13.91 10.12 15.72
N ALA A 18 13.02 11.09 15.91
CA ALA A 18 12.93 11.85 17.14
C ALA A 18 12.38 11.01 18.31
N ALA A 19 11.35 10.19 18.08
CA ALA A 19 10.79 9.28 19.09
C ALA A 19 11.82 8.22 19.54
N ILE A 20 12.52 7.59 18.58
CA ILE A 20 13.62 6.64 18.87
C ILE A 20 14.69 7.28 19.75
N ARG A 21 15.11 8.52 19.42
CA ARG A 21 16.13 9.25 20.20
C ARG A 21 15.68 9.59 21.61
N ARG A 22 14.38 9.71 21.86
CA ARG A 22 13.81 10.02 23.19
C ARG A 22 13.44 8.78 24.00
N GLY A 23 13.48 7.59 23.40
CA GLY A 23 12.98 6.36 24.04
C GLY A 23 11.44 6.31 24.14
N ASP A 24 10.75 7.15 23.37
CA ASP A 24 9.30 7.14 23.28
C ASP A 24 8.82 5.90 22.52
N PRO A 25 7.56 5.45 22.73
CA PRO A 25 6.94 4.46 21.87
C PRO A 25 7.03 4.90 20.40
N GLU A 26 7.64 4.05 19.56
CA GLU A 26 7.83 4.37 18.15
C GLU A 26 6.47 4.65 17.48
N PRO A 27 6.36 5.70 16.64
CA PRO A 27 5.15 5.91 15.86
C PRO A 27 4.92 4.69 14.98
N LYS A 28 3.72 4.10 15.07
CA LYS A 28 3.34 2.91 14.31
C LYS A 28 3.39 3.24 12.82
N ILE A 29 4.44 2.77 12.14
CA ILE A 29 4.51 2.85 10.68
C ILE A 29 3.50 1.90 10.09
N THR A 30 2.61 2.42 9.27
CA THR A 30 1.60 1.62 8.59
C THR A 30 1.63 1.83 7.09
N PHE A 31 1.33 0.76 6.36
CA PHE A 31 1.34 0.68 4.91
C PHE A 31 0.02 0.10 4.43
N ARG A 32 -0.49 0.59 3.30
CA ARG A 32 -1.74 0.12 2.71
C ARG A 32 -1.43 -0.93 1.64
N MET A 33 -1.47 -2.20 2.02
CA MET A 33 -1.24 -3.31 1.12
C MET A 33 -2.54 -3.64 0.39
N ILE A 34 -2.54 -3.50 -0.93
CA ILE A 34 -3.68 -3.76 -1.81
C ILE A 34 -3.89 -5.28 -1.89
N ILE A 35 -5.14 -5.67 -1.72
CA ILE A 35 -5.62 -7.04 -1.84
C ILE A 35 -6.36 -7.14 -3.16
N SER A 36 -5.96 -8.09 -4.00
CA SER A 36 -6.66 -8.32 -5.26
C SER A 36 -6.40 -9.71 -5.84
N ASP A 37 -7.32 -10.18 -6.68
CA ASP A 37 -7.19 -11.48 -7.36
C ASP A 37 -6.09 -11.49 -8.44
N ALA A 38 -5.63 -10.31 -8.88
CA ALA A 38 -4.48 -10.18 -9.78
C ALA A 38 -3.14 -10.23 -9.03
N SER A 39 -3.15 -10.20 -7.69
CA SER A 39 -1.97 -10.23 -6.83
C SER A 39 -1.75 -11.62 -6.24
N PRO A 40 -0.50 -12.02 -5.94
CA PRO A 40 -0.23 -13.13 -5.02
C PRO A 40 -0.87 -12.96 -3.63
N ILE A 41 -1.21 -11.72 -3.26
CA ILE A 41 -1.93 -11.35 -2.05
C ILE A 41 -3.41 -11.14 -2.38
N THR A 42 -4.14 -12.26 -2.51
CA THR A 42 -5.56 -12.28 -2.88
C THR A 42 -6.51 -12.02 -1.73
N SER A 43 -6.06 -12.21 -0.48
CA SER A 43 -6.88 -12.01 0.71
C SER A 43 -6.08 -11.54 1.91
N LYS A 44 -6.78 -11.17 2.99
CA LYS A 44 -6.17 -10.85 4.28
C LYS A 44 -5.45 -12.06 4.86
N GLU A 45 -6.08 -13.24 4.80
CA GLU A 45 -5.52 -14.49 5.31
C GLU A 45 -4.20 -14.80 4.61
N LYS A 46 -4.13 -14.60 3.29
CA LYS A 46 -2.90 -14.80 2.53
C LYS A 46 -1.79 -13.84 2.97
N LEU A 47 -2.14 -12.59 3.27
CA LEU A 47 -1.22 -11.59 3.80
C LEU A 47 -0.72 -11.96 5.21
N GLU A 48 -1.60 -12.51 6.05
CA GLU A 48 -1.27 -12.94 7.42
C GLU A 48 -0.39 -14.20 7.44
N GLU A 49 -0.53 -15.12 6.48
CA GLU A 49 0.39 -16.26 6.32
C GLU A 49 1.84 -15.81 6.14
N ILE A 50 2.07 -14.69 5.46
CA ILE A 50 3.41 -14.17 5.13
C ILE A 50 3.95 -13.27 6.25
N THR A 51 3.07 -12.49 6.86
CA THR A 51 3.48 -11.39 7.74
C THR A 51 3.11 -11.56 9.21
N GLY A 52 2.35 -12.61 9.54
CA GLY A 52 1.66 -12.75 10.81
C GLY A 52 0.40 -11.86 10.90
N PRO A 53 -0.33 -11.90 12.02
CA PRO A 53 -1.63 -11.22 12.17
C PRO A 53 -1.59 -9.72 11.86
N VAL A 54 -2.45 -9.22 10.95
CA VAL A 54 -2.51 -7.81 10.55
C VAL A 54 -3.61 -7.07 11.30
N ALA A 55 -3.37 -5.79 11.59
CA ALA A 55 -4.14 -5.02 12.56
C ALA A 55 -5.51 -4.53 12.07
N ALA A 56 -5.78 -4.48 10.76
CA ALA A 56 -6.95 -3.77 10.22
C ALA A 56 -7.93 -4.65 9.44
N GLU A 57 -9.19 -4.20 9.46
CA GLU A 57 -10.25 -4.58 8.53
C GLU A 57 -9.87 -4.18 7.11
N VAL A 58 -10.39 -4.91 6.12
CA VAL A 58 -10.17 -4.60 4.71
C VAL A 58 -10.92 -3.32 4.39
N GLU A 59 -10.19 -2.26 4.04
CA GLU A 59 -10.75 -0.96 3.67
C GLU A 59 -10.84 -0.80 2.16
N TRP A 60 -11.72 0.10 1.72
CA TRP A 60 -11.90 0.45 0.32
C TRP A 60 -11.18 1.76 -0.03
N ALA A 61 -10.54 1.77 -1.20
CA ALA A 61 -10.03 2.98 -1.83
C ALA A 61 -10.46 3.01 -3.29
N ARG A 62 -10.36 4.19 -3.91
CA ARG A 62 -10.37 4.29 -5.37
C ARG A 62 -8.95 4.33 -5.92
N ARG A 63 -8.73 3.73 -7.07
CA ARG A 63 -7.46 3.83 -7.79
C ARG A 63 -7.26 5.26 -8.31
N GLY A 64 -6.03 5.76 -8.21
CA GLY A 64 -5.62 7.00 -8.86
C GLY A 64 -4.95 6.74 -10.20
N ARG A 65 -5.26 7.54 -11.22
CA ARG A 65 -4.62 7.47 -12.56
C ARG A 65 -3.22 8.08 -12.59
N SER A 66 -3.04 9.23 -11.95
CA SER A 66 -1.79 9.98 -11.96
C SER A 66 -1.61 10.83 -10.72
N TYR A 67 -0.36 11.08 -10.32
CA TYR A 67 -0.03 12.01 -9.24
C TYR A 67 -0.41 13.47 -9.55
N LEU A 68 -0.62 13.80 -10.84
CA LEU A 68 -1.10 15.10 -11.28
C LEU A 68 -2.62 15.24 -11.15
N ASP A 69 -3.34 14.13 -11.02
CA ASP A 69 -4.79 14.15 -10.90
C ASP A 69 -5.14 14.51 -9.46
N THR A 70 -5.60 15.74 -9.27
CA THR A 70 -5.99 16.29 -7.96
C THR A 70 -7.46 16.05 -7.63
N LYS A 71 -8.18 15.32 -8.48
CA LYS A 71 -9.59 14.98 -8.29
C LYS A 71 -9.77 13.47 -8.28
N GLU A 72 -10.58 13.01 -7.33
CA GLU A 72 -11.09 11.65 -7.32
C GLU A 72 -12.08 11.48 -8.48
N ASP A 73 -11.86 10.47 -9.32
CA ASP A 73 -12.81 10.11 -10.38
C ASP A 73 -13.71 8.97 -9.87
N PRO A 74 -15.03 9.17 -9.82
CA PRO A 74 -15.93 8.17 -9.27
C PRO A 74 -16.06 6.90 -10.11
N ASN A 75 -15.64 6.94 -11.38
CA ASN A 75 -15.66 5.81 -12.32
C ASN A 75 -14.40 4.94 -12.22
N GLU A 76 -13.41 5.35 -11.42
CA GLU A 76 -12.19 4.58 -11.23
C GLU A 76 -12.43 3.33 -10.39
N GLU A 77 -11.58 2.34 -10.65
CA GLU A 77 -11.58 1.03 -10.01
C GLU A 77 -11.59 1.16 -8.47
N LYS A 78 -12.53 0.47 -7.82
CA LYS A 78 -12.55 0.31 -6.36
C LYS A 78 -11.64 -0.85 -6.00
N ILE A 79 -10.69 -0.57 -5.11
CA ILE A 79 -9.70 -1.54 -4.65
C ILE A 79 -9.84 -1.74 -3.14
N LYS A 80 -9.50 -2.94 -2.70
CA LYS A 80 -9.43 -3.29 -1.28
C LYS A 80 -7.98 -3.19 -0.80
N TYR A 81 -7.77 -2.76 0.44
CA TYR A 81 -6.45 -2.79 1.06
C TYR A 81 -6.52 -3.15 2.55
N CYS A 82 -5.43 -3.72 3.06
CA CYS A 82 -5.18 -3.91 4.48
C CYS A 82 -4.08 -2.99 4.97
N ILE A 83 -4.18 -2.58 6.23
CA ILE A 83 -3.14 -1.81 6.90
C ILE A 83 -2.14 -2.78 7.56
N VAL A 84 -0.88 -2.71 7.14
CA VAL A 84 0.21 -3.52 7.70
C VAL A 84 1.23 -2.65 8.42
N ALA A 85 1.80 -3.15 9.52
CA ALA A 85 2.82 -2.45 10.29
C ALA A 85 4.21 -2.53 9.62
N GLY A 86 5.14 -1.66 10.03
CA GLY A 86 6.51 -1.63 9.48
C GLY A 86 7.25 -2.97 9.51
N LYS A 87 7.08 -3.78 10.56
CA LYS A 87 7.69 -5.13 10.62
C LYS A 87 7.12 -6.07 9.54
N GLN A 88 5.81 -5.99 9.31
CA GLN A 88 5.09 -6.80 8.32
C GLN A 88 5.46 -6.38 6.90
N TRP A 89 5.59 -5.07 6.70
CA TRP A 89 6.09 -4.49 5.47
C TRP A 89 7.49 -5.01 5.11
N SER A 90 8.42 -5.02 6.08
CA SER A 90 9.76 -5.57 5.86
C SER A 90 9.72 -7.05 5.45
N SER A 91 8.83 -7.86 6.03
CA SER A 91 8.65 -9.24 5.58
C SER A 91 8.19 -9.31 4.13
N LEU A 92 7.21 -8.50 3.72
CA LEU A 92 6.70 -8.50 2.34
C LEU A 92 7.79 -8.15 1.33
N GLN A 93 8.60 -7.14 1.61
CA GLN A 93 9.69 -6.73 0.71
C GLN A 93 10.78 -7.80 0.56
N ASN A 94 10.94 -8.71 1.52
CA ASN A 94 11.90 -9.81 1.40
C ASN A 94 11.43 -10.92 0.46
N PHE A 95 10.10 -11.07 0.29
CA PHE A 95 9.52 -12.14 -0.52
C PHE A 95 9.00 -11.66 -1.88
N PHE A 96 8.63 -10.38 -1.99
CA PHE A 96 7.94 -9.85 -3.14
C PHE A 96 8.53 -8.52 -3.60
N GLU A 97 8.51 -8.33 -4.91
CA GLU A 97 8.66 -7.01 -5.49
C GLU A 97 7.34 -6.26 -5.32
N VAL A 98 7.38 -5.15 -4.57
CA VAL A 98 6.18 -4.37 -4.26
C VAL A 98 6.18 -3.08 -5.09
N ARG A 99 5.05 -2.77 -5.73
CA ARG A 99 4.83 -1.57 -6.53
C ARG A 99 3.98 -0.57 -5.75
N GLN A 100 4.42 0.69 -5.74
CA GLN A 100 3.64 1.78 -5.19
C GLN A 100 2.56 2.21 -6.20
N VAL A 101 1.32 2.34 -5.74
CA VAL A 101 0.16 2.75 -6.53
C VAL A 101 -0.48 3.96 -5.87
N LEU A 102 -0.92 4.93 -6.66
CA LEU A 102 -1.68 6.06 -6.14
C LEU A 102 -3.12 5.62 -5.86
N ILE A 103 -3.64 5.97 -4.70
CA ILE A 103 -5.00 5.65 -4.29
C ILE A 103 -5.68 6.88 -3.69
N TRP A 104 -7.01 6.89 -3.68
CA TRP A 104 -7.85 7.87 -3.03
C TRP A 104 -8.55 7.22 -1.85
N VAL A 105 -8.27 7.73 -0.65
CA VAL A 105 -8.88 7.29 0.60
C VAL A 105 -9.66 8.46 1.18
N ASN A 106 -10.98 8.34 1.25
CA ASN A 106 -11.88 9.37 1.77
C ASN A 106 -11.62 10.77 1.17
N GLY A 107 -11.51 10.86 -0.16
CA GLY A 107 -11.27 12.11 -0.87
C GLY A 107 -9.86 12.70 -0.74
N LYS A 108 -8.91 11.95 -0.15
CA LYS A 108 -7.50 12.36 -0.04
C LYS A 108 -6.59 11.42 -0.81
N GLN A 109 -5.63 11.98 -1.55
CA GLN A 109 -4.57 11.20 -2.17
C GLN A 109 -3.73 10.50 -1.09
N ALA A 110 -3.48 9.22 -1.31
CA ALA A 110 -2.62 8.38 -0.50
C ALA A 110 -1.85 7.41 -1.39
N TYR A 111 -0.91 6.69 -0.79
CA TYR A 111 -0.19 5.61 -1.45
C TYR A 111 -0.68 4.26 -0.95
N GLY A 112 -1.01 3.40 -1.91
CA GLY A 112 -1.18 1.98 -1.74
C GLY A 112 0.02 1.22 -2.30
N TYR A 113 0.13 -0.04 -1.94
CA TYR A 113 1.20 -0.92 -2.36
C TYR A 113 0.61 -2.21 -2.89
N PHE A 114 1.08 -2.66 -4.05
CA PHE A 114 0.55 -3.78 -4.78
C PHE A 114 1.68 -4.75 -5.10
N VAL A 115 1.41 -6.06 -4.99
CA VAL A 115 2.34 -7.09 -5.47
C VAL A 115 1.86 -7.51 -6.86
N PRO A 116 2.57 -7.12 -7.94
CA PRO A 116 2.18 -7.55 -9.27
C PRO A 116 2.44 -9.05 -9.48
N PRO A 117 1.68 -9.70 -10.37
CA PRO A 117 1.98 -11.05 -10.77
C PRO A 117 3.32 -11.11 -11.54
N PRO A 118 4.02 -12.26 -11.52
CA PRO A 118 5.31 -12.41 -12.19
C PRO A 118 5.21 -12.06 -13.69
N GLY A 119 6.19 -11.33 -14.22
CA GLY A 119 6.24 -10.96 -15.64
C GLY A 119 5.40 -9.75 -16.03
N THR A 120 4.80 -9.03 -15.07
CA THR A 120 4.14 -7.74 -15.32
C THR A 120 5.18 -6.67 -15.66
N GLY A 121 4.98 -5.94 -16.76
CA GLY A 121 5.88 -4.84 -17.17
C GLY A 121 5.84 -3.64 -16.21
N ASP A 122 6.81 -2.73 -16.34
CA ASP A 122 7.00 -1.61 -15.40
C ASP A 122 5.98 -0.46 -15.52
N ASP A 123 5.06 -0.50 -16.48
CA ASP A 123 4.08 0.58 -16.65
C ASP A 123 2.95 0.48 -15.62
N LEU A 124 3.02 1.34 -14.59
CA LEU A 124 2.03 1.43 -13.52
C LEU A 124 0.61 1.76 -14.02
N ARG A 125 0.46 2.35 -15.21
CA ARG A 125 -0.85 2.61 -15.82
C ARG A 125 -1.49 1.34 -16.37
N LEU A 126 -0.68 0.35 -16.72
CA LEU A 126 -1.13 -0.93 -17.27
C LEU A 126 -1.28 -2.00 -16.20
N LEU A 127 -0.89 -1.73 -14.94
CA LEU A 127 -1.14 -2.65 -13.83
C LEU A 127 -2.63 -2.95 -13.73
N VAL A 128 -3.04 -4.17 -14.06
CA VAL A 128 -4.39 -4.63 -13.77
C VAL A 128 -4.38 -5.06 -12.31
N ILE A 129 -5.02 -4.26 -11.46
CA ILE A 129 -5.15 -4.60 -10.04
C ILE A 129 -6.35 -5.52 -9.88
N GLY A 130 -7.43 -5.33 -10.64
CA GLY A 130 -8.59 -6.21 -10.59
C GLY A 130 -9.49 -5.86 -9.40
N SER A 131 -10.80 -6.05 -9.59
CA SER A 131 -11.79 -5.96 -8.52
C SER A 131 -11.82 -7.28 -7.74
N VAL A 132 -11.98 -7.19 -6.42
CA VAL A 132 -12.32 -8.36 -5.61
C VAL A 132 -13.83 -8.52 -5.66
N ASP A 133 -14.32 -9.52 -6.40
CA ASP A 133 -15.70 -9.97 -6.25
C ASP A 133 -15.86 -10.54 -4.83
N CYS A 134 -16.93 -10.13 -4.15
CA CYS A 134 -17.25 -10.59 -2.80
C CYS A 134 -18.15 -11.81 -2.87
#